data_AF-A0A535KIW5-F1
#
_entry.id   AF-A0A535KIW5-F1
#
_cell.length_a   1.000
_cell.length_b   1.000
_cell.length_c   1.000
_cell.angle_alpha   90.00
_cell.angle_beta   90.00
_cell.angle_gamma   90.00
#
_symmetry.space_group_name_H-M   'P 1'
#
loop_
_entity.id
_entity.type
_entity.pdbx_description
1 polymer ?
#
loop_
_entity_poly.entity_id
_entity_poly.type
_entity_poly.pdbx_seq_one_letter_code
_entity_poly.pdbx_strand_id
1 'polypeptide(L)'
;MGAISVDQVVTALVAIIAVPLVLFGYIVLGEQIIERLPERIQLWIRPYFWALPAIGFAGIFMVYPLLRTVVISFRNGADTDWVGLANYQYFFTFPDTLTSLRNSILWLVFYTFFAVFLGLVVAILLDRVRYETLAKIAIFLPVPISAVAASIIWKFMFDYQPPGQPQTGTLNAVIGLAHHDPVAWLVNYTTNNGALIFVGVWTAVGFCMVIRR
;
A
#
# COMPACT_ATOMS: atom_id res chain seq x y z
N MET A 1 16.89 -20.65 -13.30
CA MET A 1 17.17 -19.43 -14.10
C MET A 1 16.50 -19.63 -15.45
N GLY A 2 15.31 -19.03 -15.65
CA GLY A 2 14.61 -19.13 -16.94
C GLY A 2 15.37 -18.33 -17.99
N ALA A 3 15.71 -18.96 -19.11
CA ALA A 3 16.40 -18.30 -20.21
C ALA A 3 15.54 -17.14 -20.74
N ILE A 4 16.11 -15.94 -20.80
CA ILE A 4 15.45 -14.78 -21.41
C ILE A 4 15.26 -15.12 -22.90
N SER A 5 14.00 -15.21 -23.34
CA SER A 5 13.68 -15.50 -24.73
C SER A 5 14.15 -14.36 -25.64
N VAL A 6 14.57 -14.69 -26.87
CA VAL A 6 15.03 -13.69 -27.86
C VAL A 6 13.97 -12.59 -28.07
N ASP A 7 12.69 -12.95 -28.03
CA ASP A 7 11.57 -12.03 -28.16
C ASP A 7 11.48 -11.01 -27.03
N GLN A 8 11.83 -11.39 -25.79
CA GLN A 8 11.90 -10.46 -24.66
C GLN A 8 13.04 -9.45 -24.83
N VAL A 9 14.20 -9.89 -25.33
CA VAL A 9 15.33 -9.00 -25.59
C VAL A 9 15.00 -8.02 -26.71
N VAL A 10 14.40 -8.50 -27.80
CA VAL A 10 13.98 -7.65 -28.93
C VAL A 10 12.91 -6.65 -28.48
N THR A 11 11.90 -7.09 -27.75
CA THR A 11 10.84 -6.19 -27.24
C THR A 11 11.41 -5.13 -26.29
N ALA A 12 12.34 -5.51 -25.41
CA ALA A 12 13.00 -4.58 -24.51
C ALA A 12 13.84 -3.53 -25.27
N LEU A 13 14.64 -3.96 -26.25
CA LEU A 13 15.44 -3.05 -27.08
C LEU A 13 14.56 -2.09 -27.89
N VAL A 14 13.47 -2.61 -28.48
CA VAL A 14 12.50 -1.80 -29.20
C VAL A 14 11.87 -0.78 -28.26
N ALA A 15 11.45 -1.18 -27.05
CA ALA A 15 10.87 -0.24 -26.08
C ALA A 15 11.86 0.85 -25.65
N ILE A 16 13.13 0.48 -25.40
CA ILE A 16 14.18 1.42 -24.99
C ILE A 16 14.45 2.48 -26.06
N ILE A 17 14.35 2.15 -27.35
CA ILE A 17 14.63 3.08 -28.44
C ILE A 17 13.35 3.82 -28.90
N ALA A 18 12.24 3.10 -29.02
CA ALA A 18 10.98 3.66 -29.52
C ALA A 18 10.37 4.66 -28.54
N VAL A 19 10.39 4.39 -27.23
CA VAL A 19 9.78 5.29 -26.25
C VAL A 19 10.45 6.67 -26.23
N PRO A 20 11.79 6.79 -26.12
CA PRO A 20 12.46 8.09 -26.21
C PRO A 20 12.25 8.80 -27.55
N LEU A 21 12.27 8.06 -28.67
CA LEU A 21 12.03 8.66 -29.99
C LEU A 21 10.61 9.23 -30.12
N VAL A 22 9.60 8.50 -29.64
CA VAL A 22 8.20 8.98 -29.63
C VAL A 22 8.07 10.20 -28.71
N LEU A 23 8.68 10.16 -27.52
CA LEU A 23 8.66 11.31 -26.61
C LEU A 23 9.36 12.54 -27.18
N PHE A 24 10.52 12.34 -27.83
CA PHE A 24 11.25 13.43 -28.47
C PHE A 24 10.45 14.02 -29.64
N GLY A 25 9.90 13.17 -30.51
CA GLY A 25 9.02 13.60 -31.60
C GLY A 25 7.79 14.34 -31.09
N TYR A 26 7.19 13.85 -29.99
CA TYR A 26 6.07 14.49 -29.33
C TYR A 26 6.40 15.90 -28.81
N ILE A 27 7.56 16.07 -28.17
CA ILE A 27 8.01 17.38 -27.66
C ILE A 27 8.25 18.34 -28.83
N VAL A 28 9.02 17.92 -29.84
CA VAL A 28 9.40 18.78 -30.97
C VAL A 28 8.17 19.19 -31.78
N LEU A 29 7.29 18.24 -32.13
CA LEU A 29 6.05 18.54 -32.86
C LEU A 29 5.11 19.42 -32.03
N GLY A 30 5.03 19.15 -30.73
CA GLY A 30 4.23 19.94 -29.80
C GLY A 30 4.67 21.39 -29.74
N GLU A 31 5.97 21.64 -29.60
CA GLU A 31 6.52 22.98 -29.57
C GLU A 31 6.29 23.73 -30.88
N GLN A 32 6.55 23.07 -32.02
CA GLN A 32 6.30 23.66 -33.34
C GLN A 32 4.82 24.01 -33.59
N ILE A 33 3.88 23.22 -33.09
CA ILE A 33 2.44 23.49 -33.23
C ILE A 33 2.01 24.60 -32.28
N ILE A 34 2.45 24.57 -31.02
CA ILE A 34 2.07 25.56 -30.01
C ILE A 34 2.61 26.94 -30.41
N GLU A 35 3.83 27.04 -30.91
CA GLU A 35 4.43 28.32 -31.34
C GLU A 35 3.69 29.00 -32.50
N ARG A 36 2.94 28.25 -33.30
CA ARG A 36 2.12 28.80 -34.38
C ARG A 36 0.79 29.40 -33.90
N LEU A 37 0.41 29.16 -32.64
CA LEU A 37 -0.83 29.67 -32.06
C LEU A 37 -0.64 31.09 -31.49
N PRO A 38 -1.71 31.90 -31.37
CA PRO A 38 -1.65 33.18 -30.67
C PRO A 38 -1.17 33.03 -29.22
N GLU A 39 -0.36 33.97 -28.72
CA GLU A 39 0.30 33.94 -27.41
C GLU A 39 -0.67 33.67 -26.24
N ARG A 40 -1.90 34.22 -26.32
CA ARG A 40 -2.95 33.97 -25.33
C ARG A 40 -3.38 32.51 -25.25
N ILE A 41 -3.40 31.77 -26.36
CA ILE A 41 -3.80 30.36 -26.41
C ILE A 41 -2.64 29.46 -25.99
N GLN A 42 -1.40 29.85 -26.31
CA GLN A 42 -0.20 29.10 -25.94
C GLN A 42 -0.10 28.90 -24.42
N LEU A 43 -0.33 29.98 -23.64
CA LEU A 43 -0.27 29.94 -22.18
C LEU A 43 -1.25 28.94 -21.57
N TRP A 44 -2.42 28.75 -22.18
CA TRP A 44 -3.43 27.81 -21.70
C TRP A 44 -3.15 26.37 -22.15
N ILE A 45 -2.73 26.15 -23.40
CA ILE A 45 -2.58 24.79 -23.94
C ILE A 45 -1.26 24.12 -23.51
N ARG A 46 -0.18 24.89 -23.35
CA ARG A 46 1.17 24.35 -23.06
C ARG A 46 1.18 23.43 -21.82
N PRO A 47 0.57 23.78 -20.66
CA PRO A 47 0.54 22.87 -19.51
C PRO A 47 -0.21 21.55 -19.78
N TYR A 48 -1.37 21.60 -20.45
CA TYR A 48 -2.17 20.39 -20.74
C TYR A 48 -1.51 19.50 -21.77
N PHE A 49 -0.85 20.09 -22.78
CA PHE A 49 -0.09 19.34 -23.76
C PHE A 49 1.03 18.56 -23.05
N TRP A 50 1.87 19.22 -22.27
CA TRP A 50 2.97 18.51 -21.57
C TRP A 50 2.48 17.46 -20.57
N ALA A 51 1.29 17.63 -19.99
CA ALA A 51 0.65 16.62 -19.14
C ALA A 51 -0.01 15.46 -19.92
N LEU A 52 -0.25 15.60 -21.22
CA LEU A 52 -1.05 14.67 -22.02
C LEU A 52 -0.49 13.22 -22.02
N PRO A 53 0.83 12.97 -22.13
CA PRO A 53 1.36 11.61 -22.01
C PRO A 53 1.05 10.99 -20.64
N ALA A 54 1.27 11.76 -19.56
CA ALA A 54 0.98 11.29 -18.20
C ALA A 54 -0.52 11.02 -17.99
N ILE A 55 -1.38 11.90 -18.49
CA ILE A 55 -2.85 11.72 -18.47
C ILE A 55 -3.25 10.50 -19.29
N GLY A 56 -2.63 10.26 -20.45
CA GLY A 56 -2.87 9.09 -21.28
C GLY A 56 -2.51 7.79 -20.56
N PHE A 57 -1.33 7.73 -19.95
CA PHE A 57 -0.90 6.60 -19.12
C PHE A 57 -1.86 6.39 -17.92
N ALA A 58 -2.20 7.44 -17.19
CA ALA A 58 -3.17 7.34 -16.10
C ALA A 58 -4.55 6.87 -16.62
N GLY A 59 -4.98 7.36 -17.77
CA GLY A 59 -6.23 6.93 -18.43
C GLY A 59 -6.25 5.44 -18.72
N ILE A 60 -5.20 4.92 -19.37
CA ILE A 60 -5.12 3.52 -19.81
C ILE A 60 -4.87 2.56 -18.64
N PHE A 61 -3.96 2.91 -17.73
CA PHE A 61 -3.50 1.99 -16.69
C PHE A 61 -4.21 2.16 -15.34
N MET A 62 -4.92 3.27 -15.12
CA MET A 62 -5.65 3.51 -13.87
C MET A 62 -7.15 3.70 -14.11
N VAL A 63 -7.55 4.60 -15.01
CA VAL A 63 -8.98 4.94 -15.22
C VAL A 63 -9.72 3.80 -15.93
N TYR A 64 -9.15 3.24 -17.00
CA TYR A 64 -9.76 2.13 -17.74
C TYR A 64 -10.02 0.89 -16.86
N PRO A 65 -9.05 0.33 -16.11
CA PRO A 65 -9.32 -0.82 -15.24
C PRO A 65 -10.31 -0.49 -14.11
N LEU A 66 -10.32 0.75 -13.60
CA LEU A 66 -11.32 1.22 -12.64
C LEU A 66 -12.73 1.16 -13.25
N LEU A 67 -12.95 1.78 -14.40
CA LEU A 67 -14.23 1.76 -15.11
C LEU A 67 -14.65 0.34 -15.47
N ARG A 68 -13.71 -0.50 -15.93
CA ARG A 68 -13.97 -1.91 -16.19
C ARG A 68 -14.43 -2.66 -14.94
N THR A 69 -13.81 -2.39 -13.79
CA THR A 69 -14.22 -2.99 -12.50
C THR A 69 -15.63 -2.55 -12.10
N VAL A 70 -15.97 -1.28 -12.32
CA VAL A 70 -17.33 -0.77 -12.11
C VAL A 70 -18.31 -1.51 -13.03
N VAL A 71 -18.03 -1.66 -14.32
CA VAL A 71 -18.92 -2.39 -15.25
C VAL A 71 -19.07 -3.87 -14.83
N ILE A 72 -17.98 -4.53 -14.47
CA ILE A 72 -17.99 -5.94 -14.02
C ILE A 72 -18.79 -6.12 -12.73
N SER A 73 -18.81 -5.11 -11.84
CA SER A 73 -19.58 -5.20 -10.59
C SER A 73 -21.09 -5.36 -10.80
N PHE A 74 -21.60 -5.02 -11.99
CA PHE A 74 -23.00 -5.23 -12.39
C PHE A 74 -23.20 -6.49 -13.25
N ARG A 75 -22.16 -7.29 -13.47
CA ARG A 75 -22.17 -8.53 -14.27
C ARG A 75 -22.02 -9.77 -13.39
N ASN A 76 -22.39 -10.93 -13.93
CA ASN A 76 -22.18 -12.20 -13.24
C ASN A 76 -20.68 -12.52 -13.10
N GLY A 77 -20.33 -13.52 -12.28
CA GLY A 77 -18.93 -13.89 -12.04
C GLY A 77 -18.15 -14.37 -13.28
N ALA A 78 -18.84 -14.70 -14.37
CA ALA A 78 -18.25 -15.08 -15.65
C ALA A 78 -18.08 -13.92 -16.64
N ASP A 79 -18.48 -12.69 -16.27
CA ASP A 79 -18.50 -11.49 -17.14
C ASP A 79 -19.38 -11.67 -18.41
N THR A 80 -20.30 -12.64 -18.40
CA THR A 80 -21.15 -12.95 -19.58
C THR A 80 -22.47 -12.20 -19.57
N ASP A 81 -23.11 -12.11 -18.39
CA ASP A 81 -24.48 -11.61 -18.26
C ASP A 81 -24.59 -10.42 -17.31
N TRP A 82 -25.53 -9.51 -17.58
CA TRP A 82 -25.82 -8.37 -16.71
C TRP A 82 -26.76 -8.78 -15.58
N VAL A 83 -26.32 -8.63 -14.33
CA VAL A 83 -27.09 -9.00 -13.12
C VAL A 83 -27.57 -7.77 -12.32
N GLY A 84 -27.28 -6.57 -12.82
CA GLY A 84 -27.70 -5.32 -12.18
C GLY A 84 -27.11 -5.19 -10.76
N LEU A 85 -27.97 -4.97 -9.76
CA LEU A 85 -27.56 -4.74 -8.37
C LEU A 85 -27.46 -6.01 -7.52
N ALA A 86 -27.62 -7.20 -8.11
CA ALA A 86 -27.61 -8.46 -7.36
C ALA A 86 -26.30 -8.68 -6.56
N ASN A 87 -25.15 -8.34 -7.16
CA ASN A 87 -23.85 -8.44 -6.47
C ASN A 87 -23.74 -7.52 -5.25
N TYR A 88 -24.31 -6.32 -5.32
CA TYR A 88 -24.33 -5.38 -4.21
C TYR A 88 -25.26 -5.86 -3.09
N GLN A 89 -26.43 -6.40 -3.43
CA GLN A 89 -27.32 -7.01 -2.44
C GLN A 89 -26.61 -8.17 -1.73
N TYR A 90 -26.01 -9.09 -2.50
CA TYR A 90 -25.21 -10.18 -1.97
C TYR A 90 -24.11 -9.68 -1.03
N PHE A 91 -23.35 -8.65 -1.44
CA PHE A 91 -22.28 -8.06 -0.64
C PHE A 91 -22.75 -7.54 0.72
N PHE A 92 -23.94 -6.94 0.81
CA PHE A 92 -24.48 -6.41 2.06
C PHE A 92 -25.28 -7.43 2.88
N THR A 93 -25.67 -8.56 2.31
CA THR A 93 -26.40 -9.63 3.03
C THR A 93 -25.50 -10.77 3.50
N PHE A 94 -24.33 -10.96 2.87
CA PHE A 94 -23.47 -12.09 3.19
C PHE A 94 -22.60 -11.81 4.44
N PRO A 95 -22.59 -12.69 5.47
CA PRO A 95 -21.89 -12.41 6.73
C PRO A 95 -20.37 -12.23 6.59
N ASP A 96 -19.73 -12.97 5.68
CA ASP A 96 -18.27 -12.93 5.54
C ASP A 96 -17.78 -11.64 4.88
N THR A 97 -18.56 -11.08 3.93
CA THR A 97 -18.25 -9.79 3.30
C THR A 97 -18.38 -8.66 4.30
N LEU A 98 -19.41 -8.68 5.15
CA LEU A 98 -19.60 -7.72 6.23
C LEU A 98 -18.49 -7.82 7.29
N THR A 99 -18.06 -9.03 7.62
CA THR A 99 -16.93 -9.26 8.55
C THR A 99 -15.63 -8.69 7.97
N SER A 100 -15.36 -8.94 6.69
CA SER A 100 -14.20 -8.40 5.99
C SER A 100 -14.23 -6.87 5.93
N LEU A 101 -15.40 -6.29 5.60
CA LEU A 101 -15.61 -4.85 5.58
C LEU A 101 -15.37 -4.21 6.96
N ARG A 102 -15.93 -4.80 8.01
CA ARG A 102 -15.69 -4.37 9.39
C ARG A 102 -14.19 -4.40 9.72
N ASN A 103 -13.50 -5.48 9.38
CA ASN A 103 -12.06 -5.60 9.63
C ASN A 103 -11.25 -4.55 8.88
N SER A 104 -11.59 -4.26 7.61
CA SER A 104 -10.96 -3.19 6.83
C SER A 104 -11.21 -1.80 7.41
N ILE A 105 -12.43 -1.52 7.90
CA ILE A 105 -12.75 -0.26 8.57
C ILE A 105 -12.00 -0.14 9.90
N LEU A 106 -11.95 -1.21 10.69
CA LEU A 106 -11.17 -1.25 11.93
C LEU A 106 -9.69 -0.99 11.65
N TRP A 107 -9.14 -1.61 10.61
CA TRP A 107 -7.80 -1.31 10.12
C TRP A 107 -7.67 0.17 9.82
N LEU A 108 -8.47 0.70 8.90
CA LEU A 108 -8.39 2.09 8.46
C LEU A 108 -8.45 3.07 9.65
N VAL A 109 -9.34 2.86 10.60
CA VAL A 109 -9.47 3.76 11.75
C VAL A 109 -8.32 3.60 12.74
N PHE A 110 -8.07 2.39 13.24
CA PHE A 110 -7.11 2.19 14.33
C PHE A 110 -5.67 2.28 13.86
N TYR A 111 -5.33 1.72 12.69
CA TYR A 111 -4.00 1.85 12.13
C TYR A 111 -3.64 3.32 11.92
N THR A 112 -4.48 4.08 11.22
CA THR A 112 -4.21 5.49 10.94
C THR A 112 -4.20 6.32 12.22
N PHE A 113 -5.17 6.11 13.12
CA PHE A 113 -5.22 6.82 14.39
C PHE A 113 -3.95 6.60 15.21
N PHE A 114 -3.56 5.34 15.48
CA PHE A 114 -2.40 5.06 16.31
C PHE A 114 -1.08 5.43 15.64
N ALA A 115 -0.93 5.23 14.32
CA ALA A 115 0.28 5.63 13.60
C ALA A 115 0.52 7.14 13.71
N VAL A 116 -0.52 7.95 13.47
CA VAL A 116 -0.43 9.41 13.56
C VAL A 116 -0.28 9.86 15.01
N PHE A 117 -1.11 9.34 15.92
CA PHE A 117 -1.09 9.71 17.33
C PHE A 117 0.26 9.41 17.98
N LEU A 118 0.75 8.17 17.86
CA LEU A 118 2.05 7.79 18.43
C LEU A 118 3.20 8.51 17.72
N GLY A 119 3.15 8.68 16.40
CA GLY A 119 4.13 9.46 15.66
C GLY A 119 4.26 10.90 16.18
N LEU A 120 3.12 11.55 16.43
CA LEU A 120 3.07 12.91 16.99
C LEU A 120 3.56 12.96 18.43
N VAL A 121 3.10 12.03 19.29
CA VAL A 121 3.52 11.94 20.68
C VAL A 121 5.03 11.78 20.77
N VAL A 122 5.60 10.85 20.00
CA VAL A 122 7.04 10.62 19.97
C VAL A 122 7.79 11.85 19.42
N ALA A 123 7.28 12.49 18.36
CA ALA A 123 7.90 13.68 17.79
C ALA A 123 8.02 14.81 18.84
N ILE A 124 6.96 15.04 19.62
CA ILE A 124 6.93 16.06 20.68
C ILE A 124 7.85 15.67 21.84
N LEU A 125 7.85 14.40 22.26
CA LEU A 125 8.67 13.93 23.38
C LEU A 125 10.16 14.01 23.08
N LEU A 126 10.57 13.69 21.84
CA LEU A 126 11.98 13.66 21.46
C LEU A 126 12.58 15.06 21.18
N ASP A 127 11.74 16.06 20.91
CA ASP A 127 12.15 17.44 20.57
C ASP A 127 13.02 18.13 21.65
N ARG A 128 13.00 17.63 22.89
CA ARG A 128 13.74 18.23 24.03
C ARG A 128 14.81 17.31 24.62
N VAL A 129 15.13 16.21 23.96
CA VAL A 129 16.01 15.17 24.50
C VAL A 129 17.42 15.31 23.92
N ARG A 130 18.46 15.27 24.77
CA ARG A 130 19.86 15.42 24.33
C ARG A 130 20.32 14.33 23.32
N TYR A 131 19.70 13.16 23.36
CA TYR A 131 19.93 12.02 22.46
C TYR A 131 18.80 11.82 21.43
N GLU A 132 18.08 12.91 21.10
CA GLU A 132 17.01 12.96 20.10
C GLU A 132 17.37 12.20 18.81
N THR A 133 18.55 12.45 18.25
CA THR A 133 18.99 11.82 16.99
C THR A 133 18.99 10.29 17.08
N LEU A 134 19.52 9.72 18.17
CA LEU A 134 19.58 8.26 18.34
C LEU A 134 18.18 7.67 18.53
N ALA A 135 17.33 8.32 19.31
CA ALA A 135 15.96 7.88 19.53
C ALA A 135 15.13 7.94 18.23
N LYS A 136 15.27 9.02 17.45
CA LYS A 136 14.62 9.15 16.14
C LYS A 136 15.10 8.06 15.18
N ILE A 137 16.40 7.75 15.15
CA ILE A 137 16.94 6.65 14.32
C ILE A 137 16.33 5.30 14.74
N ALA A 138 16.30 4.98 16.03
CA ALA A 138 15.77 3.70 16.52
C ALA A 138 14.30 3.49 16.14
N ILE A 139 13.48 4.54 16.22
CA ILE A 139 12.04 4.47 15.90
C ILE A 139 11.79 4.57 14.39
N PHE A 140 12.69 5.20 13.64
CA PHE A 140 12.63 5.25 12.17
C PHE A 140 13.19 3.98 11.51
N LEU A 141 14.02 3.20 12.22
CA LEU A 141 14.67 1.99 11.71
C LEU A 141 13.70 0.98 11.06
N PRO A 142 12.45 0.78 11.53
CA PRO A 142 11.52 -0.14 10.90
C PRO A 142 10.96 0.33 9.55
N VAL A 143 10.98 1.63 9.26
CA VAL A 143 10.31 2.21 8.07
C VAL A 143 10.83 1.62 6.75
N PRO A 144 12.15 1.41 6.54
CA PRO A 144 12.67 0.84 5.30
C PRO A 144 12.49 -0.69 5.20
N ILE A 145 12.04 -1.37 6.25
CA ILE A 145 11.84 -2.81 6.24
C ILE A 145 10.68 -3.14 5.29
N SER A 146 10.89 -4.08 4.36
CA SER A 146 9.82 -4.51 3.45
C SER A 146 8.69 -5.19 4.23
N ALA A 147 7.46 -5.10 3.71
CA ALA A 147 6.29 -5.73 4.33
C ALA A 147 6.48 -7.26 4.54
N VAL A 148 7.19 -7.92 3.63
CA VAL A 148 7.51 -9.35 3.72
C VAL A 148 8.51 -9.64 4.84
N ALA A 149 9.57 -8.83 4.96
CA ALA A 149 10.54 -9.01 6.04
C ALA A 149 9.90 -8.73 7.41
N ALA A 150 9.10 -7.66 7.50
CA ALA A 150 8.35 -7.32 8.72
C ALA A 150 7.40 -8.45 9.13
N SER A 151 6.69 -9.08 8.17
CA SER A 151 5.78 -10.19 8.48
C SER A 151 6.52 -11.42 9.01
N ILE A 152 7.74 -11.71 8.53
CA ILE A 152 8.56 -12.81 9.04
C ILE A 152 9.03 -12.53 10.47
N ILE A 153 9.54 -11.31 10.75
CA ILE A 153 9.96 -10.90 12.10
C ILE A 153 8.81 -11.10 13.08
N TRP A 154 7.65 -10.54 12.76
CA TRP A 154 6.49 -10.61 13.66
C TRP A 154 5.85 -11.99 13.71
N LYS A 155 5.94 -12.80 12.65
CA LYS A 155 5.55 -14.22 12.71
C LYS A 155 6.34 -14.97 13.78
N PHE A 156 7.66 -14.75 13.88
CA PHE A 156 8.46 -15.35 14.94
C PHE A 156 8.13 -14.78 16.32
N MET A 157 7.82 -13.48 16.43
CA MET A 157 7.38 -12.88 17.70
C MET A 157 6.05 -13.46 18.20
N PHE A 158 5.12 -13.71 17.28
CA PHE A 158 3.77 -14.22 17.54
C PHE A 158 3.65 -15.75 17.51
N ASP A 159 4.77 -16.46 17.35
CA ASP A 159 4.75 -17.92 17.23
C ASP A 159 4.11 -18.56 18.47
N TYR A 160 3.30 -19.59 18.23
CA TYR A 160 2.46 -20.20 19.26
C TYR A 160 2.71 -21.69 19.33
N GLN A 161 2.99 -22.18 20.55
CA GLN A 161 3.03 -23.61 20.85
C GLN A 161 1.92 -23.97 21.83
N PRO A 162 1.34 -25.18 21.76
CA PRO A 162 0.32 -25.61 22.70
C PRO A 162 0.78 -25.55 24.17
N PRO A 163 -0.15 -25.39 25.14
CA PRO A 163 0.17 -25.40 26.57
C PRO A 163 0.94 -26.67 26.96
N GLY A 164 2.01 -26.51 27.75
CA GLY A 164 2.89 -27.60 28.17
C GLY A 164 4.12 -27.82 27.29
N GLN A 165 4.22 -27.13 26.14
CA GLN A 165 5.47 -27.07 25.35
C GLN A 165 6.20 -25.74 25.55
N PRO A 166 7.54 -25.72 25.45
CA PRO A 166 8.32 -24.50 25.54
C PRO A 166 7.93 -23.55 24.40
N GLN A 167 7.54 -22.32 24.76
CA GLN A 167 7.12 -21.30 23.80
C GLN A 167 8.34 -20.77 23.03
N THR A 168 8.26 -20.83 21.70
CA THR A 168 9.27 -20.31 20.77
C THR A 168 9.05 -18.84 20.43
N GLY A 169 7.79 -18.37 20.49
CA GLY A 169 7.46 -16.97 20.26
C GLY A 169 7.81 -16.08 21.44
N THR A 170 8.52 -14.98 21.18
CA THR A 170 9.01 -14.08 22.23
C THR A 170 7.88 -13.49 23.08
N LEU A 171 6.74 -13.14 22.47
CA LEU A 171 5.62 -12.57 23.23
C LEU A 171 4.96 -13.61 24.15
N ASN A 172 4.77 -14.85 23.67
CA ASN A 172 4.24 -15.93 24.48
C ASN A 172 5.23 -16.38 25.57
N ALA A 173 6.54 -16.33 25.30
CA ALA A 173 7.56 -16.56 26.31
C ALA A 173 7.48 -15.52 27.43
N VAL A 174 7.29 -14.23 27.11
CA VAL A 174 7.11 -13.16 28.11
C VAL A 174 5.81 -13.33 28.90
N ILE A 175 4.70 -13.69 28.25
CA ILE A 175 3.42 -13.99 28.92
C ILE A 175 3.56 -15.17 29.89
N GLY A 176 4.30 -16.21 29.49
CA GLY A 176 4.56 -17.38 30.31
C GLY A 176 5.35 -17.06 31.61
N LEU A 177 6.18 -16.01 31.61
CA LEU A 177 6.85 -15.53 32.84
C LEU A 177 5.86 -15.02 33.88
N ALA A 178 4.70 -14.53 33.45
CA ALA A 178 3.61 -14.08 34.31
C ALA A 178 2.60 -15.21 34.62
N HIS A 179 2.94 -16.47 34.34
CA HIS A 179 2.08 -17.66 34.56
C HIS A 179 0.72 -17.62 33.85
N HIS A 180 0.63 -16.91 32.73
CA HIS A 180 -0.56 -16.89 31.89
C HIS A 180 -0.48 -17.92 30.76
N ASP A 181 -1.64 -18.39 30.30
CA ASP A 181 -1.74 -19.32 29.18
C ASP A 181 -1.22 -18.69 27.87
N PRO A 182 -0.58 -19.47 26.98
CA PRO A 182 -0.07 -18.96 25.72
C PRO A 182 -1.22 -18.50 24.81
N VAL A 183 -1.02 -17.38 24.11
CA VAL A 183 -2.01 -16.78 23.23
C VAL A 183 -1.70 -17.11 21.78
N ALA A 184 -2.67 -17.69 21.07
CA ALA A 184 -2.55 -17.98 19.65
C ALA A 184 -2.84 -16.72 18.80
N TRP A 185 -1.94 -15.74 18.85
CA TRP A 185 -2.10 -14.38 18.31
C TRP A 185 -2.68 -14.32 16.90
N LEU A 186 -2.14 -15.11 15.97
CA LEU A 186 -2.51 -15.11 14.55
C LEU A 186 -3.66 -16.07 14.20
N VAL A 187 -3.96 -17.03 15.08
CA VAL A 187 -4.99 -18.05 14.86
C VAL A 187 -6.33 -17.59 15.40
N ASN A 188 -6.33 -16.90 16.54
CA ASN A 188 -7.55 -16.43 17.17
C ASN A 188 -8.09 -15.17 16.46
N TYR A 189 -9.36 -15.22 16.06
CA TYR A 189 -10.04 -14.16 15.31
C TYR A 189 -10.10 -12.82 16.06
N THR A 190 -10.10 -12.85 17.41
CA THR A 190 -10.16 -11.63 18.23
C THR A 190 -8.82 -10.91 18.31
N THR A 191 -7.71 -11.66 18.40
CA THR A 191 -6.37 -11.10 18.59
C THR A 191 -5.64 -10.84 17.29
N ASN A 192 -5.95 -11.60 16.23
CA ASN A 192 -5.24 -11.54 14.95
C ASN A 192 -5.31 -10.13 14.35
N ASN A 193 -6.51 -9.55 14.27
CA ASN A 193 -6.67 -8.23 13.66
C ASN A 193 -5.88 -7.14 14.41
N GLY A 194 -5.90 -7.18 15.75
CA GLY A 194 -5.14 -6.25 16.59
C GLY A 194 -3.63 -6.42 16.47
N ALA A 195 -3.16 -7.68 16.43
CA ALA A 195 -1.74 -7.99 16.23
C ALA A 195 -1.23 -7.46 14.90
N LEU A 196 -1.98 -7.64 13.81
CA LEU A 196 -1.58 -7.14 12.50
C LEU A 196 -1.62 -5.61 12.41
N ILE A 197 -2.63 -4.96 13.00
CA ILE A 197 -2.68 -3.49 13.10
C ILE A 197 -1.45 -2.98 13.86
N PHE A 198 -1.08 -3.63 14.96
CA PHE A 198 0.10 -3.25 15.74
C PHE A 198 1.38 -3.33 14.92
N VAL A 199 1.59 -4.40 14.14
CA VAL A 199 2.74 -4.50 13.22
C VAL A 199 2.75 -3.36 12.21
N GLY A 200 1.60 -3.04 11.63
CA GLY A 200 1.47 -1.91 10.72
C GLY A 200 1.79 -0.57 11.38
N VAL A 201 1.27 -0.33 12.59
CA VAL A 201 1.55 0.89 13.35
C VAL A 201 3.05 0.98 13.65
N TRP A 202 3.69 -0.11 14.06
CA TRP A 202 5.12 -0.15 14.35
C TRP A 202 5.98 0.25 13.13
N THR A 203 5.61 -0.14 11.91
CA THR A 203 6.34 0.30 10.70
C THR A 203 6.00 1.72 10.27
N ALA A 204 4.82 2.22 10.60
CA ALA A 204 4.34 3.54 10.15
C ALA A 204 4.68 4.70 11.11
N VAL A 205 4.80 4.44 12.42
CA VAL A 205 5.03 5.49 13.44
C VAL A 205 6.28 6.31 13.15
N GLY A 206 7.37 5.67 12.71
CA GLY A 206 8.60 6.36 12.34
C GLY A 206 8.41 7.38 11.21
N PHE A 207 7.59 7.05 10.22
CA PHE A 207 7.26 7.95 9.12
C PHE A 207 6.41 9.14 9.59
N CYS A 208 5.36 8.89 10.39
CA CYS A 208 4.50 9.94 10.93
C CYS A 208 5.25 10.93 11.83
N MET A 209 6.28 10.46 12.55
CA MET A 209 7.12 11.33 13.38
C MET A 209 7.97 12.32 12.56
N VAL A 210 8.51 11.89 11.42
CA VAL A 210 9.48 12.68 10.62
C VAL A 210 8.82 13.81 9.84
N ILE A 211 7.54 13.67 9.48
CA ILE A 211 6.79 14.67 8.71
C ILE A 211 6.77 16.05 9.38
N ARG A 212 6.92 16.12 10.70
CA ARG A 212 7.10 17.38 11.43
C ARG A 212 8.57 17.81 11.37
N ARG A 213 8.95 18.51 10.29
CA ARG A 213 10.15 19.37 10.23
C ARG A 213 9.77 20.73 9.66
#